data_AF-A0A8H4B9L8-F1
#
_entry.id   AF-A0A8H4B9L8-F1
#
_cell.length_a   1.000
_cell.length_b   1.000
_cell.length_c   1.000
_cell.angle_alpha   90.00
_cell.angle_beta   90.00
_cell.angle_gamma   90.00
#
_symmetry.space_group_name_H-M   'P 1'
#
loop_
_entity.id
_entity.type
_entity.pdbx_description
1 polymer ?
#
loop_
_entity_poly.entity_id
_entity_poly.type
_entity_poly.pdbx_seq_one_letter_code
_entity_poly.pdbx_strand_id
1 'polypeptide(L)'
;MVQSSIVVPTTGQKRTNDEDTNNTQSPEEIKRPRIQESEAGQKRNKRLFGALLGTLNKFKDETEKNSEIDKKRQAINEKLHEKLERERAQLQESLRERREEKMRLAEEKLEKERQLWQEKKERSRLQHDELLANFLKTTTQPALYYLPQRLTESMQNKINQQKEQASDAKRNFEGENSNDDPLTDNEEERKESEKAKKAKADAYDHGFSEHESDGEEKETKTTKDTSDKVDQEPTTKE
;
A
#
# COMPACT_ATOMS: atom_id res chain seq x y z
N MET A 1 11.94 -3.41 -23.15
CA MET A 1 10.52 -3.63 -23.50
C MET A 1 10.48 -4.69 -24.59
N VAL A 2 10.05 -5.91 -24.27
CA VAL A 2 9.92 -7.01 -25.24
C VAL A 2 8.50 -6.96 -25.80
N GLN A 3 8.35 -6.62 -27.07
CA GLN A 3 7.06 -6.66 -27.77
C GLN A 3 6.86 -8.08 -28.33
N SER A 4 5.90 -8.83 -27.78
CA SER A 4 5.46 -10.10 -28.36
C SER A 4 4.18 -9.88 -29.18
N SER A 5 4.30 -10.02 -30.50
CA SER A 5 3.17 -9.99 -31.44
C SER A 5 2.54 -11.37 -31.55
N ILE A 6 1.33 -11.55 -31.03
CA ILE A 6 0.51 -12.75 -31.28
C ILE A 6 -0.39 -12.44 -32.48
N VAL A 7 -0.17 -13.15 -33.58
CA VAL A 7 -0.99 -13.11 -34.80
C VAL A 7 -2.09 -14.18 -34.65
N VAL A 8 -3.35 -13.77 -34.73
CA VAL A 8 -4.52 -14.67 -34.76
C VAL A 8 -4.94 -14.88 -36.23
N PRO A 9 -5.07 -16.11 -36.74
CA PRO A 9 -5.54 -16.34 -38.11
C PRO A 9 -7.07 -16.23 -38.20
N THR A 10 -7.54 -15.37 -39.10
CA THR A 10 -8.94 -15.18 -39.47
C THR A 10 -9.33 -16.16 -40.59
N THR A 11 -10.21 -17.12 -40.32
CA THR A 11 -10.80 -17.99 -41.35
C THR A 11 -12.09 -17.37 -41.91
N GLY A 12 -11.94 -16.46 -42.87
CA GLY A 12 -13.05 -15.94 -43.68
C GLY A 12 -13.04 -16.58 -45.07
N GLN A 13 -13.82 -17.64 -45.28
CA GLN A 13 -14.04 -18.18 -46.63
C GLN A 13 -15.00 -17.27 -47.40
N LYS A 14 -14.42 -16.52 -48.34
CA LYS A 14 -15.06 -15.77 -49.42
C LYS A 14 -15.70 -16.75 -50.42
N ARG A 15 -17.03 -16.80 -50.49
CA ARG A 15 -17.72 -17.41 -51.64
C ARG A 15 -17.99 -16.32 -52.67
N THR A 16 -17.41 -16.51 -53.85
CA THR A 16 -17.60 -15.66 -55.03
C THR A 16 -18.97 -15.91 -55.65
N ASN A 17 -19.58 -14.83 -56.09
CA ASN A 17 -20.77 -14.82 -56.94
C ASN A 17 -20.37 -15.27 -58.35
N ASP A 18 -21.13 -16.20 -58.93
CA ASP A 18 -21.19 -16.39 -60.37
C ASP A 18 -22.60 -15.98 -60.82
N GLU A 19 -22.63 -14.90 -61.60
CA GLU A 19 -23.76 -14.45 -62.42
C GLU A 19 -23.67 -15.20 -63.74
N ASP A 20 -24.73 -15.89 -64.16
CA ASP A 20 -24.93 -16.22 -65.57
C ASP A 20 -26.41 -16.33 -65.95
N THR A 21 -26.79 -15.38 -66.80
CA THR A 21 -27.75 -15.46 -67.91
C THR A 21 -29.26 -15.35 -67.65
N ASN A 22 -29.76 -14.17 -68.04
CA ASN A 22 -31.13 -13.87 -68.44
C ASN A 22 -31.68 -14.89 -69.45
N ASN A 23 -32.84 -15.49 -69.14
CA ASN A 23 -33.79 -15.91 -70.15
C ASN A 23 -35.22 -15.55 -69.71
N THR A 24 -35.72 -14.46 -70.28
CA THR A 24 -37.13 -14.07 -70.26
C THR A 24 -37.93 -15.05 -71.10
N GLN A 25 -38.59 -16.00 -70.45
CA GLN A 25 -39.79 -16.62 -70.98
C GLN A 25 -40.83 -16.68 -69.86
N SER A 26 -41.87 -15.87 -70.01
CA SER A 26 -43.13 -16.02 -69.27
C SER A 26 -43.65 -17.44 -69.49
N PRO A 27 -43.72 -18.31 -68.46
CA PRO A 27 -44.48 -19.53 -68.62
C PRO A 27 -45.95 -19.11 -68.58
N GLU A 28 -46.61 -19.28 -69.72
CA GLU A 28 -48.05 -19.35 -69.83
C GLU A 28 -48.65 -20.00 -68.57
N GLU A 29 -49.71 -19.41 -68.03
CA GLU A 29 -50.42 -19.94 -66.88
C GLU A 29 -50.90 -21.36 -67.18
N ILE A 30 -50.09 -22.36 -66.85
CA ILE A 30 -50.50 -23.75 -66.74
C ILE A 30 -51.47 -23.78 -65.58
N LYS A 31 -52.76 -23.55 -65.88
CA LYS A 31 -53.86 -23.76 -64.94
C LYS A 31 -53.85 -25.23 -64.55
N ARG A 32 -53.20 -25.51 -63.43
CA ARG A 32 -53.08 -26.85 -62.84
C ARG A 32 -54.48 -27.45 -62.76
N PRO A 33 -54.69 -28.71 -63.18
CA PRO A 33 -56.00 -29.34 -63.06
C PRO A 33 -56.43 -29.32 -61.59
N ARG A 34 -57.67 -28.88 -61.33
CA ARG A 34 -58.24 -28.91 -59.98
C ARG A 34 -58.38 -30.36 -59.56
N ILE A 35 -57.42 -30.85 -58.76
CA ILE A 35 -57.46 -32.18 -58.17
C ILE A 35 -58.76 -32.27 -57.38
N GLN A 36 -59.70 -33.10 -57.83
CA GLN A 36 -60.89 -33.43 -57.06
C GLN A 36 -60.45 -34.38 -55.94
N GLU A 37 -60.07 -33.79 -54.81
CA GLU A 37 -59.67 -34.56 -53.63
C GLU A 37 -60.88 -35.28 -53.04
N SER A 38 -60.76 -36.59 -52.84
CA SER A 38 -61.64 -37.37 -51.97
C SER A 38 -61.76 -36.69 -50.59
N GLU A 39 -62.91 -36.78 -49.90
CA GLU A 39 -63.08 -36.21 -48.56
C GLU A 39 -61.98 -36.64 -47.56
N ALA A 40 -61.44 -37.84 -47.73
CA ALA A 40 -60.31 -38.34 -46.94
C ALA A 40 -59.00 -37.58 -47.23
N GLY A 41 -58.77 -37.18 -48.49
CA GLY A 41 -57.64 -36.36 -48.93
C GLY A 41 -57.71 -34.94 -48.37
N GLN A 42 -58.89 -34.32 -48.41
CA GLN A 42 -59.09 -32.97 -47.84
C GLN A 42 -58.90 -32.97 -46.31
N LYS A 43 -59.41 -33.98 -45.61
CA LYS A 43 -59.19 -34.14 -44.15
C LYS A 43 -57.70 -34.31 -43.83
N ARG A 44 -56.98 -35.09 -44.62
CA ARG A 44 -55.52 -35.26 -44.49
C ARG A 44 -54.78 -33.95 -44.77
N ASN A 45 -55.10 -33.25 -45.85
CA ASN A 45 -54.46 -31.99 -46.22
C ASN A 45 -54.72 -30.89 -45.18
N LYS A 46 -55.94 -30.79 -44.65
CA LYS A 46 -56.27 -29.89 -43.55
C LYS A 46 -55.49 -30.23 -42.27
N ARG A 47 -55.30 -31.52 -41.96
CA ARG A 47 -54.47 -31.96 -40.83
C ARG A 47 -52.99 -31.64 -41.04
N LEU A 48 -52.47 -31.85 -42.25
CA LEU A 48 -51.07 -31.57 -42.58
C LEU A 48 -50.77 -30.07 -42.57
N PHE A 49 -51.64 -29.25 -43.17
CA PHE A 49 -51.51 -27.79 -43.11
C PHE A 49 -51.72 -27.24 -41.69
N GLY A 50 -52.65 -27.80 -40.92
CA GLY A 50 -52.84 -27.43 -39.52
C GLY A 50 -51.64 -27.76 -38.65
N ALA A 51 -50.99 -28.91 -38.88
CA ALA A 51 -49.74 -29.27 -38.20
C ALA A 51 -48.61 -28.31 -38.56
N LEU A 52 -48.46 -27.95 -39.85
CA LEU A 52 -47.43 -27.02 -40.31
C LEU A 52 -47.65 -25.58 -39.82
N LEU A 53 -48.89 -25.09 -39.81
CA LEU A 53 -49.20 -23.77 -39.27
C LEU A 53 -49.00 -23.74 -37.74
N GLY A 54 -49.30 -24.85 -37.07
CA GLY A 54 -49.02 -25.03 -35.64
C GLY A 54 -47.52 -25.01 -35.32
N THR A 55 -46.68 -25.67 -36.12
CA THR A 55 -45.23 -25.61 -35.94
C THR A 55 -44.67 -24.23 -36.29
N LEU A 56 -45.15 -23.58 -37.34
CA LEU A 56 -44.70 -22.24 -37.72
C LEU A 56 -45.03 -21.19 -36.65
N ASN A 57 -46.23 -21.25 -36.06
CA ASN A 57 -46.59 -20.38 -34.94
C ASN A 57 -45.73 -20.68 -33.70
N LYS A 58 -45.43 -21.95 -33.40
CA LYS A 58 -44.49 -22.32 -32.33
C LYS A 58 -43.09 -21.74 -32.58
N PHE A 59 -42.58 -21.83 -33.82
CA PHE A 59 -41.29 -21.22 -34.18
C PHE A 59 -41.32 -19.70 -34.04
N LYS A 60 -42.40 -19.03 -34.45
CA LYS A 60 -42.56 -17.58 -34.26
C LYS A 60 -42.52 -17.22 -32.77
N ASP A 61 -43.33 -17.88 -31.95
CA ASP A 61 -43.37 -17.65 -30.50
C ASP A 61 -42.02 -17.96 -29.82
N GLU A 62 -41.31 -19.01 -30.26
CA GLU A 62 -39.98 -19.36 -29.77
C GLU A 62 -38.94 -18.31 -30.16
N THR A 63 -38.98 -17.77 -31.39
CA THR A 63 -38.08 -16.69 -31.82
C THR A 63 -38.33 -15.38 -31.05
N GLU A 64 -39.60 -15.05 -30.78
CA GLU A 64 -39.96 -13.88 -29.98
C GLU A 64 -39.53 -14.04 -28.52
N LYS A 65 -39.78 -15.20 -27.90
CA LYS A 65 -39.32 -15.51 -26.53
C LYS A 65 -37.80 -15.52 -26.41
N ASN A 66 -37.09 -16.08 -27.39
CA ASN A 66 -35.63 -16.06 -27.40
C ASN A 66 -35.10 -14.63 -27.50
N SER A 67 -35.71 -13.77 -28.33
CA SER A 67 -35.39 -12.33 -28.41
C SER A 67 -35.60 -11.61 -27.08
N GLU A 68 -36.69 -11.91 -26.36
CA GLU A 68 -36.92 -11.35 -25.01
C GLU A 68 -35.93 -11.85 -23.97
N ILE A 69 -35.56 -13.14 -24.01
CA ILE A 69 -34.55 -13.71 -23.11
C ILE A 69 -33.19 -13.08 -23.38
N ASP A 70 -32.82 -12.88 -24.64
CA ASP A 70 -31.55 -12.27 -25.02
C ASP A 70 -31.50 -10.79 -24.62
N LYS A 71 -32.60 -10.04 -24.76
CA LYS A 71 -32.71 -8.67 -24.21
C LYS A 71 -32.56 -8.65 -22.68
N LYS A 72 -33.18 -9.59 -21.97
CA LYS A 72 -33.03 -9.71 -20.51
C LYS A 72 -31.59 -10.04 -20.12
N ARG A 73 -30.93 -10.94 -20.86
CA ARG A 73 -29.50 -11.27 -20.66
C ARG A 73 -28.61 -10.06 -20.92
N GLN A 74 -28.84 -9.32 -21.99
CA GLN A 74 -28.12 -8.07 -22.29
C GLN A 74 -28.28 -7.05 -21.16
N ALA A 75 -29.51 -6.80 -20.71
CA ALA A 75 -29.76 -5.87 -19.60
C ALA A 75 -29.11 -6.31 -18.27
N ILE A 76 -29.02 -7.63 -18.02
CA ILE A 76 -28.30 -8.17 -16.85
C ILE A 76 -26.79 -7.96 -17.00
N ASN A 77 -26.23 -8.26 -18.18
CA ASN A 77 -24.81 -8.09 -18.46
C ASN A 77 -24.40 -6.61 -18.39
N GLU A 78 -25.20 -5.70 -18.95
CA GLU A 78 -24.97 -4.25 -18.85
C GLU A 78 -24.93 -3.78 -17.40
N LYS A 79 -25.90 -4.21 -16.57
CA LYS A 79 -25.90 -3.90 -15.14
C LYS A 79 -24.69 -4.48 -14.42
N LEU A 80 -24.24 -5.67 -14.80
CA LEU A 80 -23.05 -6.30 -14.22
C LEU A 80 -21.78 -5.53 -14.61
N HIS A 81 -21.65 -5.15 -15.88
CA HIS A 81 -20.54 -4.32 -16.36
C HIS A 81 -20.51 -2.97 -15.67
N GLU A 82 -21.66 -2.31 -15.52
CA GLU A 82 -21.75 -1.02 -14.87
C GLU A 82 -21.39 -1.09 -13.38
N LYS A 83 -21.74 -2.20 -12.69
CA LYS A 83 -21.27 -2.45 -11.31
C LYS A 83 -19.76 -2.67 -11.25
N LEU A 84 -19.23 -3.49 -12.15
CA LEU A 84 -17.80 -3.79 -12.21
C LEU A 84 -16.96 -2.54 -12.50
N GLU A 85 -17.41 -1.68 -13.42
CA GLU A 85 -16.74 -0.42 -13.71
C GLU A 85 -16.80 0.56 -12.51
N ARG A 86 -17.93 0.62 -11.79
CA ARG A 86 -18.01 1.40 -10.55
C ARG A 86 -17.05 0.89 -9.47
N GLU A 87 -17.02 -0.41 -9.23
CA GLU A 87 -16.10 -1.02 -8.26
C GLU A 87 -14.65 -0.79 -8.66
N ARG A 88 -14.33 -0.92 -9.95
CA ARG A 88 -12.99 -0.64 -10.49
C ARG A 88 -12.60 0.84 -10.30
N ALA A 89 -13.52 1.76 -10.58
CA ALA A 89 -13.28 3.19 -10.38
C ALA A 89 -13.06 3.52 -8.90
N GLN A 90 -13.86 2.97 -7.99
CA GLN A 90 -13.69 3.14 -6.54
C GLN A 90 -12.36 2.55 -6.05
N LEU A 91 -11.98 1.38 -6.55
CA LEU A 91 -10.70 0.77 -6.22
C LEU A 91 -9.53 1.61 -6.74
N GLN A 92 -9.64 2.13 -7.97
CA GLN A 92 -8.60 2.98 -8.54
C GLN A 92 -8.45 4.28 -7.75
N GLU A 93 -9.56 4.90 -7.34
CA GLU A 93 -9.53 6.12 -6.54
C GLU A 93 -8.92 5.87 -5.16
N SER A 94 -9.38 4.84 -4.44
CA SER A 94 -8.80 4.49 -3.13
C SER A 94 -7.31 4.13 -3.20
N LEU A 95 -6.87 3.46 -4.27
CA LEU A 95 -5.44 3.19 -4.51
C LEU A 95 -4.65 4.47 -4.79
N ARG A 96 -5.26 5.42 -5.49
CA ARG A 96 -4.66 6.73 -5.77
C ARG A 96 -4.52 7.54 -4.50
N GLU A 97 -5.60 7.69 -3.73
CA GLU A 97 -5.60 8.38 -2.43
C GLU A 97 -4.53 7.78 -1.51
N ARG A 98 -4.52 6.45 -1.35
CA ARG A 98 -3.52 5.77 -0.52
C ARG A 98 -2.08 5.99 -1.01
N ARG A 99 -1.87 6.13 -2.32
CA ARG A 99 -0.55 6.44 -2.87
C ARG A 99 -0.18 7.89 -2.56
N GLU A 100 -1.09 8.83 -2.76
CA GLU A 100 -0.87 10.25 -2.49
C GLU A 100 -0.59 10.49 -1.00
N GLU A 101 -1.34 9.85 -0.09
CA GLU A 101 -1.06 9.90 1.35
C GLU A 101 0.31 9.34 1.70
N LYS A 102 0.70 8.20 1.10
CA LYS A 102 2.05 7.62 1.31
C LYS A 102 3.14 8.55 0.83
N MET A 103 2.95 9.20 -0.32
CA MET A 103 3.92 10.16 -0.87
C MET A 103 4.03 11.38 0.06
N ARG A 104 2.90 11.94 0.49
CA ARG A 104 2.88 13.08 1.43
C ARG A 104 3.60 12.73 2.74
N LEU A 105 3.32 11.56 3.31
CA LEU A 105 3.99 11.13 4.54
C LEU A 105 5.48 10.88 4.32
N ALA A 106 5.89 10.36 3.17
CA ALA A 106 7.30 10.17 2.83
C ALA A 106 8.02 11.51 2.66
N GLU A 107 7.39 12.49 2.02
CA GLU A 107 7.90 13.85 1.87
C GLU A 107 8.07 14.55 3.21
N GLU A 108 7.05 14.48 4.08
CA GLU A 108 7.11 15.04 5.43
C GLU A 108 8.25 14.41 6.26
N LYS A 109 8.42 13.08 6.18
CA LYS A 109 9.53 12.38 6.84
C LYS A 109 10.88 12.83 6.32
N LEU A 110 11.02 12.96 5.00
CA LEU A 110 12.26 13.41 4.37
C LEU A 110 12.61 14.85 4.77
N GLU A 111 11.60 15.72 4.85
CA GLU A 111 11.80 17.10 5.29
C GLU A 111 12.23 17.18 6.76
N LYS A 112 11.58 16.42 7.64
CA LYS A 112 11.99 16.29 9.06
C LYS A 112 13.42 15.75 9.19
N GLU A 113 13.76 14.71 8.44
CA GLU A 113 15.12 14.16 8.44
C GLU A 113 16.16 15.19 7.96
N ARG A 114 15.82 15.96 6.91
CA ARG A 114 16.67 17.05 6.42
C ARG A 114 16.87 18.13 7.48
N GLN A 115 15.81 18.54 8.18
CA GLN A 115 15.89 19.53 9.25
C GLN A 115 16.80 19.04 10.39
N LEU A 116 16.58 17.82 10.88
CA LEU A 116 17.41 17.18 11.91
C LEU A 116 18.88 17.08 11.48
N TRP A 117 19.14 16.75 10.22
CA TRP A 117 20.50 16.70 9.69
C TRP A 117 21.18 18.07 9.69
N GLN A 118 20.46 19.13 9.29
CA GLN A 118 21.00 20.49 9.32
C GLN A 118 21.26 20.96 10.75
N GLU A 119 20.32 20.70 11.67
CA GLU A 119 20.48 21.01 13.08
C GLU A 119 21.71 20.31 13.67
N LYS A 120 21.86 19.01 13.41
CA LYS A 120 23.03 18.24 13.85
C LYS A 120 24.33 18.80 13.28
N LYS A 121 24.32 19.19 12.00
CA LYS A 121 25.48 19.79 11.33
C LYS A 121 25.88 21.13 11.96
N GLU A 122 24.92 22.03 12.17
CA GLU A 122 25.20 23.32 12.83
C GLU A 122 25.65 23.11 14.27
N ARG A 123 25.03 22.19 15.02
CA ARG A 123 25.48 21.82 16.36
C ARG A 123 26.93 21.34 16.37
N SER A 124 27.30 20.42 15.47
CA SER A 124 28.69 19.94 15.35
C SER A 124 29.65 21.05 14.96
N ARG A 125 29.24 21.97 14.09
CA ARG A 125 30.04 23.14 13.72
C ARG A 125 30.26 24.07 14.92
N LEU A 126 29.21 24.39 15.68
CA LEU A 126 29.29 25.24 16.85
C LEU A 126 30.19 24.64 17.93
N GLN A 127 30.09 23.33 18.17
CA GLN A 127 31.00 22.61 19.07
C GLN A 127 32.46 22.71 18.61
N HIS A 128 32.70 22.58 17.30
CA HIS A 128 34.03 22.73 16.75
C HIS A 128 34.57 24.16 16.91
N ASP A 129 33.74 25.17 16.62
CA ASP A 129 34.09 26.57 16.76
C ASP A 129 34.36 26.94 18.24
N GLU A 130 33.61 26.38 19.19
CA GLU A 130 33.84 26.52 20.64
C GLU A 130 35.21 25.97 21.07
N LEU A 131 35.61 24.81 20.54
CA LEU A 131 36.93 24.24 20.80
C LEU A 131 38.05 25.11 20.20
N LEU A 132 37.86 25.58 18.96
CA LEU A 132 38.83 26.40 18.23
C LEU A 132 38.97 27.81 18.79
N ALA A 133 37.94 28.35 19.44
CA ALA A 133 37.96 29.67 20.07
C ALA A 133 39.00 29.80 21.19
N ASN A 134 39.55 28.69 21.69
CA ASN A 134 40.67 28.69 22.63
C ASN A 134 42.02 29.10 22.00
N PHE A 135 42.09 29.19 20.66
CA PHE A 135 43.32 29.41 19.91
C PHE A 135 43.25 30.69 19.09
N LEU A 136 44.40 31.33 18.87
CA LEU A 136 44.51 32.46 17.97
C LEU A 136 44.32 31.99 16.52
N LYS A 137 43.53 32.75 15.76
CA LYS A 137 43.22 32.48 14.35
C LYS A 137 44.08 33.36 13.43
N THR A 138 44.68 32.77 12.39
CA THR A 138 45.39 33.52 11.34
C THR A 138 44.46 34.08 10.27
N THR A 139 44.93 35.07 9.52
CA THR A 139 44.22 35.68 8.39
C THR A 139 44.39 34.89 7.07
N THR A 140 45.21 33.84 7.07
CA THR A 140 45.51 33.03 5.87
C THR A 140 44.31 32.17 5.44
N GLN A 141 44.30 31.73 4.18
CA GLN A 141 43.38 30.71 3.68
C GLN A 141 44.20 29.48 3.23
N PRO A 142 44.13 28.34 3.94
CA PRO A 142 43.29 28.05 5.12
C PRO A 142 43.71 28.79 6.40
N ALA A 143 42.76 29.03 7.29
CA ALA A 143 43.01 29.63 8.60
C ALA A 143 43.70 28.60 9.51
N LEU A 144 44.71 29.04 10.24
CA LEU A 144 45.45 28.24 11.20
C LEU A 144 45.10 28.70 12.61
N TYR A 145 44.93 27.72 13.50
CA TYR A 145 44.65 27.93 14.91
C TYR A 145 45.88 27.53 15.71
N TYR A 146 46.40 28.44 16.53
CA TYR A 146 47.64 28.23 17.27
C TYR A 146 47.62 28.88 18.64
N LEU A 147 48.47 28.39 19.54
CA LEU A 147 48.67 28.97 20.87
C LEU A 147 50.17 29.24 21.08
N PRO A 148 50.60 30.51 21.16
CA PRO A 148 51.99 30.86 21.47
C PRO A 148 52.38 30.42 22.88
N GLN A 149 53.67 30.14 23.10
CA GLN A 149 54.20 29.80 24.43
C GLN A 149 54.08 30.96 25.44
N ARG A 150 54.11 32.21 24.97
CA ARG A 150 53.91 33.41 25.80
C ARG A 150 52.73 34.21 25.25
N LEU A 151 51.70 34.36 26.06
CA LEU A 151 50.51 35.15 25.74
C LEU A 151 50.73 36.61 26.14
N THR A 152 50.53 37.52 25.20
CA THR A 152 50.43 38.96 25.49
C THR A 152 48.98 39.31 25.83
N GLU A 153 48.75 40.41 26.56
CA GLU A 153 47.40 40.86 26.90
C GLU A 153 46.50 41.06 25.66
N SER A 154 47.07 41.62 24.59
CA SER A 154 46.35 41.77 23.31
C SER A 154 45.91 40.42 22.72
N MET A 155 46.77 39.39 22.79
CA MET A 155 46.42 38.04 22.35
C MET A 155 45.36 37.41 23.25
N GLN A 156 45.46 37.60 24.56
CA GLN A 156 44.46 37.10 25.51
C GLN A 156 43.08 37.72 25.26
N ASN A 157 43.04 39.03 25.00
CA ASN A 157 41.79 39.72 24.66
C ASN A 157 41.18 39.18 23.36
N LYS A 158 41.99 38.83 22.36
CA LYS A 158 41.50 38.19 21.13
C LYS A 158 40.90 36.82 21.40
N ILE A 159 41.54 35.99 22.22
CA ILE A 159 41.01 34.67 22.60
C ILE A 159 39.69 34.84 23.37
N ASN A 160 39.62 35.77 24.32
CA ASN A 160 38.40 36.03 25.08
C ASN A 160 37.26 36.49 24.15
N GLN A 161 37.55 37.37 23.20
CA GLN A 161 36.57 37.81 22.19
C GLN A 161 36.09 36.64 21.32
N GLN A 162 36.99 35.75 20.89
CA GLN A 162 36.63 34.56 20.11
C GLN A 162 35.74 33.61 20.91
N LYS A 163 36.04 33.42 22.21
CA LYS A 163 35.23 32.59 23.12
C LYS A 163 33.83 33.16 23.32
N GLU A 164 33.75 34.46 23.55
CA GLU A 164 32.48 35.17 23.70
C GLU A 164 31.63 35.00 22.43
N GLN A 165 32.22 35.26 21.26
CA GLN A 165 31.55 35.06 19.97
C GLN A 165 31.06 33.62 19.75
N ALA A 166 31.88 32.61 20.09
CA ALA A 166 31.48 31.21 19.96
C ALA A 166 30.35 30.86 20.95
N SER A 167 30.42 31.37 22.17
CA SER A 167 29.38 31.16 23.19
C SER A 167 28.05 31.83 22.84
N ASP A 168 28.09 33.04 22.29
CA ASP A 168 26.91 33.76 21.82
C ASP A 168 26.29 33.06 20.61
N ALA A 169 27.10 32.57 19.67
CA ALA A 169 26.60 31.80 18.53
C ALA A 169 25.89 30.51 18.98
N LYS A 170 26.44 29.82 19.98
CA LYS A 170 25.82 28.63 20.58
C LYS A 170 24.52 28.98 21.32
N ARG A 171 24.53 30.04 22.13
CA ARG A 171 23.33 30.50 22.84
C ARG A 171 22.22 30.90 21.89
N ASN A 172 22.55 31.56 20.78
CA ASN A 172 21.56 31.94 19.77
C ASN A 172 20.95 30.71 19.10
N PHE A 173 21.77 29.71 18.73
CA PHE A 173 21.28 28.45 18.15
C PHE A 173 20.42 27.64 19.13
N GLU A 174 20.85 27.50 20.39
CA GLU A 174 20.06 26.81 21.42
C GLU A 174 18.77 27.58 21.75
N GLY A 175 18.83 28.91 21.77
CA GLY A 175 17.68 29.79 21.98
C GLY A 175 16.65 29.69 20.85
N GLU A 176 17.09 29.63 19.59
CA GLU A 176 16.23 29.43 18.43
C GLU A 176 15.54 28.05 18.49
N ASN A 177 16.28 26.97 18.76
CA ASN A 177 15.70 25.62 18.84
C ASN A 177 14.77 25.42 20.06
N SER A 178 14.98 26.15 21.16
CA SER A 178 14.14 26.01 22.36
C SER A 178 12.71 26.56 22.20
N ASN A 179 12.46 27.39 21.18
CA ASN A 179 11.12 27.93 20.90
C ASN A 179 10.25 26.95 20.08
N ASP A 180 10.83 25.87 19.56
CA ASP A 180 10.18 24.88 18.69
C ASP A 180 9.96 23.51 19.38
N ASP A 181 9.70 23.48 20.69
CA ASP A 181 9.18 22.28 21.37
C ASP A 181 7.65 22.33 21.60
N PRO A 182 6.81 22.21 20.55
CA PRO A 182 5.46 21.72 20.70
C PRO A 182 5.49 20.19 20.66
N LEU A 183 5.34 19.58 21.83
CA LEU A 183 5.01 18.17 22.07
C LEU A 183 6.15 17.15 21.90
N THR A 184 6.86 16.93 23.01
CA THR A 184 7.11 15.56 23.50
C THR A 184 5.81 14.96 24.09
N ASP A 185 4.69 14.97 23.37
CA ASP A 185 3.54 14.12 23.70
C ASP A 185 3.64 12.86 22.86
N ASN A 186 4.45 11.93 23.35
CA ASN A 186 4.38 10.54 22.96
C ASN A 186 3.07 9.97 23.55
N GLU A 187 1.92 10.32 22.94
CA GLU A 187 0.59 9.83 23.33
C GLU A 187 0.54 8.30 23.40
N GLU A 188 1.37 7.61 22.62
CA GLU A 188 1.49 6.15 22.62
C GLU A 188 2.11 5.63 23.91
N GLU A 189 3.17 6.26 24.44
CA GLU A 189 3.77 5.88 25.74
C GLU A 189 2.84 6.18 26.92
N ARG A 190 2.07 7.29 26.85
CA ARG A 190 1.05 7.58 27.89
C ARG A 190 -0.05 6.51 27.88
N LYS A 191 -0.59 6.14 26.72
CA LYS A 191 -1.62 5.10 26.58
C LYS A 191 -1.11 3.71 26.99
N GLU A 192 0.16 3.40 26.74
CA GLU A 192 0.77 2.14 27.16
C GLU A 192 1.00 2.10 28.68
N SER A 193 1.46 3.21 29.27
CA SER A 193 1.61 3.34 30.72
C SER A 193 0.28 3.31 31.47
N GLU A 194 -0.79 3.87 30.90
CA GLU A 194 -2.14 3.83 31.47
C GLU A 194 -2.75 2.44 31.39
N LYS A 195 -2.57 1.71 30.28
CA LYS A 195 -2.98 0.31 30.17
C LYS A 195 -2.23 -0.58 31.16
N ALA A 196 -0.92 -0.38 31.34
CA ALA A 196 -0.12 -1.13 32.30
C ALA A 196 -0.51 -0.82 33.76
N LYS A 197 -0.89 0.43 34.07
CA LYS A 197 -1.41 0.81 35.40
C LYS A 197 -2.80 0.22 35.66
N LYS A 198 -3.68 0.21 34.66
CA LYS A 198 -5.01 -0.40 34.77
C LYS A 198 -4.93 -1.91 34.99
N ALA A 199 -4.08 -2.61 34.23
CA ALA A 199 -3.84 -4.04 34.41
C ALA A 199 -3.25 -4.40 35.79
N LYS A 200 -2.47 -3.50 36.42
CA LYS A 200 -1.96 -3.70 37.79
C LYS A 200 -2.99 -3.41 38.88
N ALA A 201 -3.90 -2.45 38.64
CA ALA A 201 -4.99 -2.17 39.57
C ALA A 201 -6.02 -3.32 39.58
N ASP A 202 -6.33 -3.88 38.42
CA ASP A 202 -7.26 -5.02 38.29
C ASP A 202 -6.70 -6.33 38.89
N ALA A 203 -5.38 -6.43 39.09
CA ALA A 203 -4.73 -7.57 39.72
C ALA A 203 -4.71 -7.53 41.26
N TYR A 204 -5.03 -6.38 41.88
CA TYR A 204 -4.96 -6.20 43.34
C TYR A 204 -6.32 -6.31 44.06
N ASP A 205 -7.42 -6.48 43.32
CA ASP A 205 -8.79 -6.53 43.88
C ASP A 205 -9.29 -7.96 44.19
N HIS A 206 -8.52 -9.01 43.87
CA HIS A 206 -8.97 -10.41 44.04
C HIS A 206 -8.05 -11.30 44.89
N GLY A 207 -7.55 -10.78 46.01
CA GLY A 207 -6.67 -11.56 46.88
C GLY A 207 -6.64 -11.17 48.35
N PHE A 208 -7.79 -10.86 48.98
CA PHE A 208 -7.91 -10.81 50.44
C PHE A 208 -8.62 -12.08 50.94
N SER A 209 -7.84 -13.02 51.49
CA SER A 209 -8.32 -14.11 52.35
C SER A 209 -7.19 -14.42 53.33
N GLU A 210 -7.42 -14.08 54.59
CA GLU A 210 -6.56 -14.30 55.75
C GLU A 210 -6.19 -15.78 55.94
N HIS A 211 -4.95 -16.04 56.38
CA HIS A 211 -4.70 -17.02 57.43
C HIS A 211 -3.37 -16.70 58.13
N GLU A 212 -3.45 -16.37 59.43
CA GLU A 212 -2.32 -16.22 60.35
C GLU A 212 -1.66 -17.58 60.65
N SER A 213 -0.34 -17.59 60.82
CA SER A 213 0.31 -18.35 61.91
C SER A 213 1.76 -17.88 62.13
N ASP A 214 2.07 -17.58 63.38
CA ASP A 214 3.34 -17.19 63.98
C ASP A 214 4.54 -18.10 63.64
N GLY A 215 5.76 -17.54 63.74
CA GLY A 215 7.00 -18.33 63.74
C GLY A 215 8.29 -17.53 63.60
N GLU A 216 8.75 -17.02 64.74
CA GLU A 216 10.08 -16.56 65.14
C GLU A 216 11.37 -16.97 64.37
N GLU A 217 12.31 -16.02 64.41
CA GLU A 217 13.78 -16.16 64.57
C GLU A 217 14.78 -16.33 63.39
N LYS A 218 15.63 -15.28 63.30
CA LYS A 218 17.12 -15.28 63.34
C LYS A 218 17.99 -15.79 62.17
N GLU A 219 18.69 -14.78 61.61
CA GLU A 219 20.16 -14.60 61.58
C GLU A 219 21.10 -15.40 60.64
N THR A 220 22.02 -14.61 60.08
CA THR A 220 23.43 -14.89 59.68
C THR A 220 23.67 -15.76 58.43
N LYS A 221 24.20 -15.18 57.34
CA LYS A 221 25.64 -14.95 57.04
C LYS A 221 26.53 -16.18 57.27
N THR A 222 27.07 -16.77 56.20
CA THR A 222 28.51 -17.02 55.95
C THR A 222 28.68 -17.71 54.58
N THR A 223 29.37 -17.08 53.61
CA THR A 223 30.77 -17.33 53.20
C THR A 223 31.04 -18.75 52.69
N LYS A 224 31.37 -18.91 51.39
CA LYS A 224 32.77 -18.99 50.88
C LYS A 224 33.21 -20.47 50.90
N ASP A 225 33.72 -21.10 49.85
CA ASP A 225 34.96 -20.82 49.15
C ASP A 225 35.08 -21.87 48.01
N THR A 226 35.67 -21.46 46.86
CA THR A 226 36.71 -22.17 46.04
C THR A 226 36.57 -23.68 45.75
N SER A 227 36.94 -24.27 44.62
CA SER A 227 37.85 -24.00 43.50
C SER A 227 37.83 -25.30 42.67
N ASP A 228 37.65 -25.28 41.36
CA ASP A 228 38.69 -25.22 40.32
C ASP A 228 39.44 -26.56 40.03
N LYS A 229 39.19 -27.11 38.83
CA LYS A 229 39.98 -28.06 38.01
C LYS A 229 39.06 -28.59 36.89
N VAL A 230 39.13 -28.12 35.64
CA VAL A 230 40.13 -28.40 34.58
C VAL A 230 40.42 -29.90 34.45
N ASP A 231 39.89 -30.53 33.39
CA ASP A 231 40.72 -31.25 32.40
C ASP A 231 39.92 -31.65 31.16
N GLN A 232 40.68 -31.79 30.07
CA GLN A 232 40.33 -31.78 28.66
C GLN A 232 39.66 -33.06 28.12
N GLU A 233 39.11 -32.89 26.92
CA GLU A 233 38.59 -33.88 25.95
C GLU A 233 39.39 -35.20 25.85
N PRO A 234 38.72 -36.22 25.29
CA PRO A 234 39.32 -36.82 24.10
C PRO A 234 38.35 -37.02 22.93
N THR A 235 38.90 -36.76 21.76
CA THR A 235 38.48 -37.18 20.41
C THR A 235 38.11 -38.67 20.33
N THR A 236 37.17 -39.06 19.47
CA THR A 236 37.41 -39.98 18.32
C THR A 236 36.16 -40.25 17.47
N LYS A 237 36.34 -40.07 16.15
CA LYS A 237 35.93 -40.93 15.02
C LYS A 237 34.48 -41.44 14.94
N GLU A 238 33.76 -41.06 13.88
CA GLU A 238 33.75 -41.73 12.57
C GLU A 238 33.29 -40.76 11.47
#